data_AF-A0A832U1I4-F1
#
_entry.id   AF-A0A832U1I4-F1
#
_cell.length_a   1.000
_cell.length_b   1.000
_cell.length_c   1.000
_cell.angle_alpha   90.00
_cell.angle_beta   90.00
_cell.angle_gamma   90.00
#
_symmetry.space_group_name_H-M   'P 1'
#
loop_
_entity.id
_entity.type
_entity.pdbx_description
1 polymer ?
#
loop_
_entity_poly.entity_id
_entity_poly.type
_entity_poly.pdbx_seq_one_letter_code
_entity_poly.pdbx_strand_id
1 'polypeptide(L)'
;MATFVWPTILILNVAIIILVAIFVIWMVQKNKKAGYPMQDERTSKIQGKAALGTYYITLVFIVSIMLWNIFGNEFLAFLPELETGWTAIAIMLEMGFSFGLLSWYYAKKGEL
;
A
#
# COMPACT_ATOMS: atom_id res chain seq x y z
N MET A 1 8.12 -22.88 22.74
CA MET A 1 9.01 -22.58 21.60
C MET A 1 8.44 -21.48 20.69
N ALA A 2 8.16 -20.29 21.23
CA ALA A 2 7.56 -19.16 20.47
C ALA A 2 8.41 -17.87 20.50
N THR A 3 9.56 -17.88 21.18
CA THR A 3 10.37 -16.68 21.41
C THR A 3 11.34 -16.35 20.28
N PHE A 4 11.76 -17.34 19.49
CA PHE A 4 12.73 -17.13 18.39
C PHE A 4 12.08 -16.78 17.05
N VAL A 5 10.81 -17.14 16.85
CA VAL A 5 10.11 -16.96 15.56
C VAL A 5 9.89 -15.48 15.23
N TRP A 6 9.42 -14.69 16.20
CA TRP A 6 9.12 -13.27 16.00
C TRP A 6 10.35 -12.40 15.66
N PRO A 7 11.48 -12.49 16.40
CA PRO A 7 12.71 -11.81 16.01
C PRO A 7 13.18 -12.20 14.60
N THR A 8 13.12 -13.48 14.22
CA THR A 8 13.51 -13.93 12.87
C THR A 8 12.61 -13.33 11.80
N ILE A 9 11.29 -13.31 11.99
CA ILE A 9 10.35 -12.69 11.04
C ILE A 9 10.65 -11.20 10.87
N LEU A 10 10.92 -10.48 11.96
CA LEU A 10 11.24 -9.05 11.90
C LEU A 10 12.55 -8.81 11.13
N ILE A 11 13.60 -9.60 11.39
CA ILE A 11 14.88 -9.50 10.68
C ILE A 11 14.70 -9.77 9.18
N LEU A 12 13.94 -10.81 8.82
CA LEU A 12 13.66 -11.14 7.42
C LEU A 12 12.90 -10.01 6.71
N ASN A 13 11.89 -9.42 7.37
CA ASN A 13 11.17 -8.28 6.82
C ASN A 13 12.09 -7.07 6.58
N VAL A 14 12.93 -6.74 7.55
CA VAL A 14 13.91 -5.64 7.41
C VAL A 14 14.87 -5.92 6.25
N ALA A 15 15.39 -7.15 6.13
CA ALA A 15 16.26 -7.53 5.02
C ALA A 15 15.58 -7.38 3.66
N ILE A 16 14.31 -7.81 3.55
CA ILE A 16 13.51 -7.66 2.32
C ILE A 16 13.32 -6.18 1.97
N ILE A 17 12.95 -5.34 2.95
CA ILE A 17 12.77 -3.90 2.73
C ILE A 17 14.05 -3.25 2.20
N ILE A 18 15.20 -3.59 2.81
CA ILE A 18 16.51 -3.07 2.38
C ILE A 18 16.84 -3.53 0.95
N LEU A 19 16.63 -4.81 0.63
CA LEU A 19 16.87 -5.34 -0.72
C LEU A 19 16.00 -4.65 -1.77
N VAL A 20 14.72 -4.44 -1.48
CA VAL A 20 13.80 -3.72 -2.36
C VAL A 20 14.25 -2.27 -2.54
N ALA A 21 14.63 -1.57 -1.46
CA ALA A 21 15.14 -0.21 -1.53
C ALA A 21 16.40 -0.10 -2.41
N ILE A 22 17.38 -0.99 -2.20
CA ILE A 22 18.61 -1.05 -3.02
C ILE A 22 18.27 -1.29 -4.49
N PHE A 23 17.37 -2.24 -4.76
CA PHE A 23 16.94 -2.57 -6.11
C PHE A 23 16.25 -1.37 -6.81
N VAL A 24 15.36 -0.67 -6.12
CA VAL A 24 14.67 0.53 -6.63
C VAL A 24 15.68 1.65 -6.90
N ILE A 25 16.59 1.92 -5.96
CA ILE A 25 17.63 2.95 -6.15
C ILE A 25 18.52 2.60 -7.34
N TRP A 26 18.96 1.34 -7.45
CA TRP A 26 19.76 0.87 -8.57
C TRP A 26 19.02 1.04 -9.90
N MET A 27 17.73 0.69 -9.95
CA MET A 27 16.90 0.85 -11.14
C MET A 27 16.77 2.32 -11.54
N VAL A 28 16.50 3.22 -10.58
CA VAL A 28 16.42 4.67 -10.83
C VAL A 28 17.75 5.21 -11.35
N GLN A 29 18.88 4.85 -10.74
CA GLN A 29 20.20 5.27 -11.20
C GLN A 29 20.51 4.76 -12.61
N LYS A 30 20.16 3.50 -12.91
CA LYS A 30 20.30 2.92 -14.25
C LYS A 30 19.47 3.69 -15.28
N ASN A 31 18.22 4.03 -14.95
CA ASN A 31 17.33 4.78 -15.83
C ASN A 31 17.83 6.22 -16.07
N LYS A 32 18.36 6.89 -15.04
CA LYS A 32 19.04 8.19 -15.19
C LYS A 32 20.21 8.12 -16.16
N LYS A 33 21.10 7.13 -15.98
CA LYS A 33 22.28 6.95 -16.83
C LYS A 33 21.92 6.64 -18.28
N ALA A 34 20.79 5.96 -18.51
CA ALA A 34 20.27 5.66 -19.83
C ALA A 34 19.56 6.85 -20.52
N GLY A 35 19.45 8.00 -19.86
CA GLY A 35 18.82 9.20 -20.43
C GLY A 35 17.30 9.12 -20.55
N TYR A 36 16.65 8.17 -19.85
CA TYR A 36 15.19 8.12 -19.85
C TYR A 36 14.63 9.36 -19.14
N PRO A 37 13.57 9.98 -19.67
CA PRO A 37 12.88 11.07 -18.98
C PRO A 37 12.40 10.56 -17.63
N MET A 38 13.01 11.12 -16.58
CA MET A 38 12.92 10.60 -15.21
C MET A 38 11.53 10.72 -14.59
N GLN A 39 10.76 11.72 -15.02
CA GLN A 39 9.34 11.90 -14.79
C GLN A 39 8.97 13.23 -15.44
N ASP A 40 7.96 13.21 -16.31
CA ASP A 40 7.30 14.43 -16.73
C ASP A 40 6.57 15.04 -15.51
N GLU A 41 6.63 16.36 -15.31
CA GLU A 41 5.95 17.06 -14.22
C GLU A 41 4.47 16.68 -14.16
N ARG A 42 3.86 16.46 -15.33
CA ARG A 42 2.48 15.99 -15.46
C ARG A 42 2.26 14.62 -14.82
N THR A 43 3.15 13.66 -15.07
CA THR A 43 3.06 12.31 -14.49
C THR A 43 3.22 12.36 -12.98
N SER A 44 4.13 13.21 -12.48
CA SER A 44 4.32 13.41 -11.03
C SER A 44 3.06 13.95 -10.36
N LYS A 45 2.40 14.96 -10.94
CA LYS A 45 1.14 15.51 -10.42
C LYS A 45 0.01 14.47 -10.42
N ILE A 46 -0.15 13.71 -11.50
CA ILE A 46 -1.17 12.65 -11.62
C ILE A 46 -0.94 11.58 -10.55
N GLN A 47 0.30 11.11 -10.39
CA GLN A 47 0.66 10.11 -9.38
C GLN A 47 0.47 10.65 -7.97
N GLY A 48 0.83 11.91 -7.69
CA GLY A 48 0.62 12.54 -6.39
C GLY A 48 -0.87 12.63 -6.01
N LYS A 49 -1.72 13.03 -6.96
CA LYS A 49 -3.18 13.09 -6.75
C LYS A 49 -3.80 11.70 -6.57
N ALA A 50 -3.36 10.72 -7.35
CA ALA A 50 -3.77 9.33 -7.20
C ALA A 50 -3.35 8.75 -5.84
N ALA A 51 -2.12 9.05 -5.39
CA ALA A 51 -1.61 8.62 -4.09
C ALA A 51 -2.42 9.22 -2.93
N LEU A 52 -2.72 10.52 -2.97
CA LEU A 52 -3.58 11.16 -1.96
C LEU A 52 -4.99 10.57 -1.92
N GLY A 53 -5.61 10.36 -3.09
CA GLY A 53 -6.92 9.73 -3.15
C GLY A 53 -6.90 8.31 -2.60
N THR A 54 -5.88 7.52 -2.97
CA THR A 54 -5.68 6.16 -2.44
C THR A 54 -5.52 6.17 -0.94
N TYR A 55 -4.70 7.07 -0.40
CA TYR A 55 -4.49 7.21 1.04
C TYR A 55 -5.81 7.40 1.80
N TYR A 56 -6.69 8.28 1.33
CA TYR A 56 -7.98 8.51 1.98
C TYR A 56 -8.93 7.32 1.86
N ILE A 57 -8.97 6.64 0.70
CA ILE A 57 -9.80 5.43 0.53
C ILE A 57 -9.31 4.32 1.47
N THR A 58 -8.00 4.07 1.49
CA THR A 58 -7.40 3.09 2.38
C THR A 58 -7.60 3.44 3.86
N LEU A 59 -7.51 4.72 4.23
CA LEU A 59 -7.80 5.16 5.60
C LEU A 59 -9.24 4.83 6.01
N VAL A 60 -10.21 5.16 5.15
CA VAL A 60 -11.63 4.84 5.41
C VAL A 60 -11.85 3.32 5.49
N PHE A 61 -11.17 2.55 4.64
CA PHE A 61 -11.25 1.10 4.65
C PHE A 61 -10.70 0.49 5.95
N ILE A 62 -9.53 0.95 6.41
CA ILE A 62 -8.94 0.53 7.69
C ILE A 62 -9.84 0.93 8.88
N VAL A 63 -10.38 2.15 8.88
CA VAL A 63 -11.31 2.59 9.92
C VAL A 63 -12.56 1.69 9.93
N SER A 64 -13.07 1.30 8.76
CA SER A 64 -14.23 0.42 8.65
C SER A 64 -13.96 -0.97 9.21
N ILE A 65 -12.79 -1.55 8.92
CA ILE A 65 -12.32 -2.82 9.51
C ILE A 65 -12.18 -2.71 11.03
N MET A 66 -11.62 -1.60 11.52
CA MET A 66 -11.47 -1.37 12.95
C MET A 66 -12.83 -1.29 13.65
N LEU A 67 -13.78 -0.55 13.06
CA LEU A 67 -15.15 -0.48 13.59
C LEU A 67 -15.83 -1.86 13.56
N TRP A 68 -15.64 -2.66 12.50
CA TRP A 68 -16.15 -4.04 12.45
C TRP A 68 -15.64 -4.86 13.63
N ASN A 69 -14.33 -4.82 13.92
CA ASN A 69 -13.76 -5.57 15.03
C ASN A 69 -14.27 -5.07 16.39
N ILE A 70 -14.39 -3.76 16.60
CA ILE A 70 -14.92 -3.19 17.84
C ILE A 70 -16.38 -3.59 18.03
N PHE A 71 -17.23 -3.38 17.02
CA PHE A 71 -18.66 -3.66 17.13
C PHE A 71 -18.99 -5.15 17.13
N GLY A 72 -18.24 -5.95 16.35
CA GLY A 72 -18.37 -7.41 16.34
C GLY A 72 -18.01 -8.02 17.69
N ASN A 73 -16.89 -7.61 18.29
CA ASN A 73 -16.45 -8.20 19.55
C ASN A 73 -17.25 -7.71 20.76
N GLU A 74 -17.65 -6.44 20.80
CA GLU A 74 -18.26 -5.84 22.00
C GLU A 74 -19.80 -5.85 21.97
N PHE A 75 -20.44 -5.85 20.80
CA PHE A 75 -21.88 -5.64 20.69
C PHE A 75 -22.64 -6.75 19.95
N LEU A 76 -21.97 -7.53 19.09
CA LEU A 76 -22.61 -8.50 18.19
C LEU A 76 -21.89 -9.84 18.24
N ALA A 77 -22.18 -10.65 19.27
CA ALA A 77 -21.54 -11.95 19.53
C ALA A 77 -21.64 -13.02 18.41
N PHE A 78 -22.31 -12.72 17.29
CA PHE A 78 -22.45 -13.61 16.13
C PHE A 78 -21.59 -13.19 14.93
N LEU A 79 -20.94 -12.01 14.96
CA LEU A 79 -20.09 -11.59 13.86
C LEU A 79 -18.74 -12.30 13.93
N PRO A 80 -18.26 -12.89 12.82
CA PRO A 80 -16.96 -13.53 12.79
C PRO A 80 -15.84 -12.49 12.94
N GLU A 81 -14.84 -12.83 13.75
CA GLU A 81 -13.61 -12.06 13.86
C GLU A 81 -12.85 -12.11 12.52
N LEU A 82 -12.34 -10.95 12.09
CA LEU A 82 -11.55 -10.86 10.87
C LEU A 82 -10.14 -11.38 11.14
N GLU A 83 -9.76 -12.42 10.42
CA GLU A 83 -8.40 -12.97 10.51
C GLU A 83 -7.38 -11.95 10.00
N THR A 84 -6.33 -11.72 10.80
CA THR A 84 -5.36 -10.64 10.60
C THR A 84 -4.62 -10.74 9.25
N GLY A 85 -4.27 -11.95 8.82
CA GLY A 85 -3.58 -12.20 7.55
C GLY A 85 -4.45 -11.82 6.34
N TRP A 86 -5.68 -12.32 6.27
CA TRP A 86 -6.64 -12.00 5.22
C TRP A 86 -7.00 -10.51 5.21
N THR A 87 -7.10 -9.90 6.39
CA THR A 87 -7.33 -8.46 6.54
C THR A 87 -6.19 -7.63 5.96
N ALA A 88 -4.93 -8.01 6.25
CA ALA A 88 -3.76 -7.35 5.68
C ALA A 88 -3.70 -7.49 4.16
N ILE A 89 -4.00 -8.68 3.62
CA ILE A 89 -4.08 -8.91 2.17
C ILE A 89 -5.16 -8.02 1.54
N ALA A 90 -6.34 -7.92 2.16
CA ALA A 90 -7.42 -7.06 1.66
C ALA A 90 -7.02 -5.58 1.62
N ILE A 91 -6.33 -5.07 2.65
CA ILE A 91 -5.83 -3.70 2.68
C ILE A 91 -4.80 -3.46 1.56
N MET A 92 -3.86 -4.40 1.35
CA MET A 92 -2.86 -4.27 0.29
C MET A 92 -3.49 -4.27 -1.11
N LEU A 93 -4.50 -5.13 -1.33
CA LEU A 93 -5.23 -5.20 -2.60
C LEU A 93 -6.06 -3.94 -2.84
N GLU A 94 -6.77 -3.45 -1.83
CA GLU A 94 -7.53 -2.20 -1.89
C GLU A 94 -6.60 -1.04 -2.27
N MET A 95 -5.49 -0.86 -1.55
CA MET A 95 -4.53 0.20 -1.81
C MET A 95 -3.95 0.14 -3.23
N GLY A 96 -3.56 -1.06 -3.69
CA GLY A 96 -3.04 -1.25 -5.05
C GLY A 96 -4.08 -0.97 -6.14
N PHE A 97 -5.31 -1.46 -5.94
CA PHE A 97 -6.40 -1.27 -6.89
C PHE A 97 -6.85 0.19 -6.97
N SER A 98 -7.05 0.84 -5.82
CA SER A 98 -7.39 2.26 -5.71
C SER A 98 -6.35 3.14 -6.39
N PHE A 99 -5.06 2.87 -6.17
CA PHE A 99 -3.98 3.62 -6.83
C PHE A 99 -3.97 3.44 -8.35
N GLY A 100 -4.09 2.20 -8.82
CA GLY A 100 -4.16 1.90 -10.25
C GLY A 100 -5.36 2.59 -10.92
N LEU A 101 -6.54 2.49 -10.31
CA LEU A 101 -7.78 3.07 -10.82
C LEU A 101 -7.72 4.60 -10.86
N LEU A 102 -7.28 5.24 -9.78
CA LEU A 102 -7.16 6.70 -9.71
C LEU A 102 -6.08 7.23 -10.66
N SER A 103 -4.94 6.54 -10.76
CA SER A 103 -3.88 6.89 -11.71
C SER A 103 -4.41 6.86 -13.15
N TRP A 104 -5.16 5.81 -13.50
CA TRP A 104 -5.80 5.69 -14.81
C TRP A 104 -6.86 6.76 -15.05
N TYR A 105 -7.71 7.04 -14.05
CA TYR A 105 -8.75 8.05 -14.12
C TYR A 105 -8.17 9.46 -14.35
N TYR A 106 -7.20 9.87 -13.55
CA TYR A 106 -6.56 11.18 -13.68
C TYR A 106 -5.72 11.30 -14.97
N ALA A 107 -5.09 10.21 -15.43
CA ALA A 107 -4.42 10.19 -16.71
C ALA A 107 -5.39 10.45 -17.89
N LYS A 108 -6.57 9.81 -17.87
CA LYS A 108 -7.61 10.04 -18.89
C LYS A 108 -8.22 11.43 -18.84
N LYS A 109 -8.40 11.98 -17.64
CA LYS A 109 -9.03 13.29 -17.48
C LYS A 109 -8.16 14.45 -17.97
N GLY A 110 -6.87 14.20 -18.19
CA GLY A 110 -5.94 15.21 -18.71
C GLY A 110 -5.73 16.38 -17.73
N GLU A 111 -6.03 16.18 -16.45
CA GLU A 111 -5.92 17.25 -15.44
C GLU A 111 -4.44 17.62 -15.23
N LEU A 112 -4.18 18.92 -15.35
CA LEU A 112 -2.90 19.61 -15.15
C LEU A 112 -2.90 20.39 -13.83
#